data_AF-A0A8J2V195-F1
#
_entry.id   AF-A0A8J2V195-F1
#
_cell.length_a   1.000
_cell.length_b   1.000
_cell.length_c   1.000
_cell.angle_alpha   90.00
_cell.angle_beta   90.00
_cell.angle_gamma   90.00
#
_symmetry.space_group_name_H-M   'P 1'
#
loop_
_entity.id
_entity.type
_entity.pdbx_description
1 polymer ?
#
loop_
_entity_poly.entity_id
_entity_poly.type
_entity_poly.pdbx_seq_one_letter_code
_entity_poly.pdbx_strand_id
1 'polypeptide(L)'
;MGVTTYSLQNHWRTTYGEGIQVEIDEIYAGIDSDGKHYVIPVQAKTGKDEIGVVQSIQDHECCKEKFPGLPVRAISAQFASDDVIAMFEVVIDNYEMKISRERHYKLVPRDDLD
;
A
#
# COMPACT_ATOMS: atom_id res chain seq x y z
N MET A 1 -6.85 -4.03 16.69
CA MET A 1 -6.12 -4.92 15.76
C MET A 1 -5.18 -4.07 14.92
N GLY A 2 -3.89 -4.18 15.20
CA GLY A 2 -2.81 -3.56 14.44
C GLY A 2 -1.97 -4.65 13.79
N VAL A 3 -1.21 -4.28 12.76
CA VAL A 3 -0.19 -5.15 12.16
C VAL A 3 1.15 -4.52 12.49
N THR A 4 2.08 -5.31 13.02
CA THR A 4 3.46 -4.88 13.17
C THR A 4 4.16 -5.07 11.84
N THR A 5 4.75 -4.01 11.30
CA THR A 5 5.36 -4.03 9.97
C THR A 5 6.87 -3.83 10.05
N TYR A 6 7.57 -4.52 9.14
CA TYR A 6 9.00 -4.39 8.91
C TYR A 6 9.21 -4.06 7.43
N SER A 7 9.99 -3.02 7.13
CA SER A 7 10.35 -2.72 5.74
C SER A 7 11.15 -3.91 5.18
N LEU A 8 10.78 -4.32 3.96
CA LEU A 8 11.37 -5.46 3.27
C LEU A 8 12.16 -5.00 2.04
N GLN A 9 11.61 -4.07 1.26
CA GLN A 9 12.25 -3.57 0.04
C GLN A 9 11.64 -2.23 -0.39
N ASN A 10 12.48 -1.32 -0.91
CA ASN A 10 12.07 -0.06 -1.50
C ASN A 10 12.44 0.04 -3.00
N HIS A 11 11.72 0.88 -3.74
CA HIS A 11 11.91 1.13 -5.18
C HIS A 11 12.15 -0.15 -5.99
N TRP A 12 11.32 -1.17 -5.75
CA TRP A 12 11.55 -2.50 -6.30
C TRP A 12 11.07 -2.56 -7.75
N ARG A 13 12.03 -2.49 -8.67
CA ARG A 13 11.78 -2.72 -10.10
C ARG A 13 11.83 -4.21 -10.40
N THR A 14 10.73 -4.73 -10.94
CA THR A 14 10.61 -6.16 -11.28
C THR A 14 9.62 -6.37 -12.41
N THR A 15 9.41 -7.63 -12.77
CA THR A 15 8.37 -8.04 -13.72
C THR A 15 7.46 -9.11 -13.12
N TYR A 16 6.21 -9.14 -13.57
CA TYR A 16 5.25 -10.20 -13.24
C TYR A 16 4.43 -10.58 -14.48
N GLY A 17 3.72 -11.71 -14.41
CA GLY A 17 2.99 -12.28 -15.54
C GLY A 17 3.90 -12.51 -16.76
N GLU A 18 3.39 -12.16 -17.94
CA GLU A 18 4.12 -12.26 -19.22
C GLU A 18 5.05 -11.05 -19.47
N GLY A 19 5.85 -10.68 -18.46
CA GLY A 19 6.89 -9.64 -18.59
C GLY A 19 6.42 -8.21 -18.34
N ILE A 20 5.28 -8.02 -17.67
CA ILE A 20 4.79 -6.69 -17.28
C ILE A 20 5.76 -6.09 -16.27
N GLN A 21 6.32 -4.92 -16.57
CA GLN A 21 7.20 -4.18 -15.68
C GLN A 21 6.41 -3.40 -14.63
N VAL A 22 6.92 -3.40 -13.40
CA VAL A 22 6.37 -2.63 -12.28
C VAL A 22 7.50 -2.07 -11.43
N GLU A 23 7.26 -0.93 -10.79
CA GLU A 23 8.12 -0.34 -9.76
C GLU A 23 7.25 -0.07 -8.54
N ILE A 24 7.50 -0.82 -7.47
CA ILE A 24 6.78 -0.68 -6.19
C ILE A 24 7.61 0.23 -5.28
N ASP A 25 7.00 1.32 -4.77
CA ASP A 25 7.72 2.31 -3.95
C ASP A 25 8.27 1.68 -2.65
N GLU A 26 7.46 0.91 -1.92
CA GLU A 26 7.87 0.23 -0.68
C GLU A 26 7.07 -1.07 -0.46
N ILE A 27 7.70 -2.08 0.14
CA ILE A 27 7.06 -3.33 0.55
C ILE A 27 7.36 -3.56 2.01
N TYR A 28 6.31 -3.77 2.81
CA TYR A 28 6.43 -4.23 4.19
C TYR A 28 6.05 -5.71 4.32
N ALA A 29 6.77 -6.41 5.19
CA ALA A 29 6.30 -7.65 5.79
C ALA A 29 5.53 -7.32 7.08
N GLY A 30 4.28 -7.77 7.18
CA GLY A 30 3.40 -7.51 8.32
C GLY A 30 3.08 -8.78 9.11
N ILE A 31 3.01 -8.68 10.43
CA ILE A 31 2.53 -9.75 11.33
C ILE A 31 1.46 -9.16 12.26
N ASP A 32 0.26 -9.77 12.29
CA ASP A 32 -0.79 -9.38 13.24
C ASP A 32 -0.68 -10.11 14.59
N SER A 33 -1.57 -9.79 15.52
CA SER A 33 -1.60 -10.38 16.86
C SER A 33 -1.85 -11.89 16.89
N ASP A 34 -2.43 -12.44 15.82
CA ASP A 34 -2.73 -13.87 15.69
C ASP A 34 -1.59 -14.64 14.99
N GLY A 35 -0.48 -13.94 14.67
CA GLY A 35 0.67 -14.53 13.99
C GLY A 35 0.45 -14.72 12.49
N LYS A 36 -0.58 -14.10 11.90
CA LYS A 36 -0.79 -14.14 10.46
C LYS A 36 0.13 -13.15 9.77
N HIS A 37 0.80 -13.63 8.73
CA HIS A 37 1.76 -12.86 7.95
C HIS A 37 1.07 -12.20 6.75
N TYR A 38 1.58 -11.04 6.34
CA TYR A 38 1.09 -10.24 5.23
C TYR A 38 2.26 -9.69 4.42
N VAL A 39 2.05 -9.49 3.13
CA VAL A 39 2.86 -8.60 2.32
C VAL A 39 2.05 -7.34 2.01
N ILE A 40 2.66 -6.18 2.19
CA ILE A 40 1.99 -4.89 2.15
C ILE A 40 2.75 -3.99 1.19
N PRO A 41 2.45 -4.03 -0.13
CA PRO A 41 2.96 -3.03 -1.05
C PRO A 41 2.33 -1.68 -0.74
N VAL A 42 3.16 -0.65 -0.70
CA VAL A 42 2.77 0.74 -0.45
C VAL A 42 3.16 1.57 -1.64
N GLN A 43 2.21 2.32 -2.19
CA GLN A 43 2.44 3.37 -3.16
C GLN A 43 2.20 4.72 -2.50
N ALA A 44 3.14 5.66 -2.64
CA ALA A 44 3.01 6.99 -2.05
C ALA A 44 3.13 8.07 -3.12
N LYS A 45 2.17 9.00 -3.15
CA LYS A 45 2.18 10.16 -4.06
C LYS A 45 2.09 11.47 -3.30
N THR A 46 2.80 12.47 -3.82
CA THR A 46 2.86 13.83 -3.28
C THR A 46 2.47 14.86 -4.32
N GLY A 47 1.92 15.99 -3.88
CA GLY A 47 1.57 17.09 -4.76
C GLY A 47 0.33 16.83 -5.61
N LYS A 48 0.40 17.15 -6.91
CA LYS A 48 -0.71 17.01 -7.86
C LYS A 48 -0.82 15.63 -8.49
N ASP A 49 0.14 14.74 -8.22
CA ASP A 49 0.09 13.37 -8.71
C ASP A 49 -1.00 12.63 -7.94
N GLU A 50 -1.99 12.13 -8.68
CA GLU A 50 -3.06 11.30 -8.12
C GLU A 50 -2.59 9.84 -8.02
N ILE A 51 -3.09 9.13 -7.01
CA ILE A 51 -2.91 7.68 -6.91
C ILE A 51 -3.48 7.03 -8.17
N GLY A 52 -2.60 6.45 -9.00
CA GLY A 52 -3.00 5.67 -10.15
C GLY A 52 -3.61 4.34 -9.70
N VAL A 53 -4.93 4.20 -9.83
CA VAL A 53 -5.68 2.93 -9.60
C VAL A 53 -4.97 1.73 -10.24
N VAL A 54 -4.50 1.91 -11.47
CA VAL A 54 -3.78 0.88 -12.22
C VAL A 54 -2.48 0.46 -11.53
N GLN A 55 -1.71 1.39 -10.96
CA GLN A 55 -0.45 1.07 -10.28
C GLN A 55 -0.71 0.20 -9.05
N SER A 56 -1.70 0.57 -8.22
CA SER A 56 -2.04 -0.23 -7.04
C SER A 56 -2.55 -1.63 -7.40
N ILE A 57 -3.21 -1.79 -8.55
CA ILE A 57 -3.59 -3.12 -9.08
C ILE A 57 -2.35 -3.91 -9.50
N GLN A 58 -1.41 -3.28 -10.22
CA GLN A 58 -0.19 -3.94 -10.68
C GLN A 58 0.70 -4.36 -9.51
N ASP A 59 0.87 -3.50 -8.51
CA ASP A 59 1.63 -3.79 -7.29
C ASP A 59 1.03 -4.98 -6.54
N HIS A 60 -0.30 -5.00 -6.41
CA HIS A 60 -1.02 -6.10 -5.77
C HIS A 60 -0.80 -7.42 -6.50
N GLU A 61 -1.03 -7.48 -7.82
CA GLU A 61 -0.87 -8.72 -8.59
C GLU A 61 0.60 -9.15 -8.66
N CYS A 62 1.54 -8.20 -8.74
CA CYS A 62 2.96 -8.50 -8.64
C CYS A 62 3.30 -9.17 -7.29
N CYS A 63 2.91 -8.56 -6.17
CA CYS A 63 3.16 -9.14 -4.85
C CYS A 63 2.47 -10.50 -4.67
N LYS A 64 1.26 -10.67 -5.20
CA LYS A 64 0.54 -11.95 -5.15
C LYS A 64 1.28 -13.07 -5.89
N GLU A 65 1.92 -12.76 -7.01
CA GLU A 65 2.78 -13.71 -7.73
C GLU A 65 4.10 -13.97 -7.00
N LYS A 66 4.78 -12.92 -6.53
CA LYS A 66 6.12 -13.01 -5.94
C LYS A 66 6.14 -13.58 -4.53
N PHE A 67 5.04 -13.46 -3.78
CA PHE A 67 4.89 -13.96 -2.42
C PHE A 67 3.72 -14.94 -2.32
N PRO A 68 3.81 -16.10 -3.02
CA PRO A 68 2.71 -17.05 -3.05
C PRO A 68 2.39 -17.55 -1.63
N GLY A 69 1.11 -17.51 -1.27
CA GLY A 69 0.63 -17.95 0.05
C GLY A 69 0.58 -16.86 1.13
N LEU A 70 1.07 -15.64 0.85
CA LEU A 70 0.86 -14.50 1.74
C LEU A 70 -0.32 -13.65 1.25
N PRO A 71 -1.27 -13.29 2.13
CA PRO A 71 -2.27 -12.27 1.81
C PRO A 71 -1.60 -10.93 1.50
N VAL A 72 -1.96 -10.36 0.36
CA VAL A 72 -1.51 -9.03 -0.06
C VAL A 72 -2.48 -7.98 0.48
N ARG A 73 -1.95 -6.93 1.13
CA ARG A 73 -2.73 -5.77 1.56
C ARG A 73 -2.13 -4.52 0.93
N ALA A 74 -2.61 -4.16 -0.26
CA ALA A 74 -2.11 -2.99 -0.96
C ALA A 74 -2.58 -1.70 -0.27
N ILE A 75 -1.64 -0.80 -0.01
CA ILE A 75 -1.90 0.50 0.61
C ILE A 75 -1.49 1.60 -0.37
N SER A 76 -2.36 2.57 -0.54
CA SER A 76 -2.05 3.79 -1.28
C SER A 76 -2.08 4.97 -0.32
N ALA A 77 -1.04 5.81 -0.34
CA ALA A 77 -0.93 7.00 0.49
C ALA A 77 -0.82 8.25 -0.40
N GLN A 78 -1.68 9.24 -0.15
CA GLN A 78 -1.67 10.53 -0.81
C GLN A 78 -1.37 11.62 0.21
N PHE A 79 -0.34 12.41 -0.04
CA PHE A 79 -0.16 13.69 0.63
C PHE A 79 -1.07 14.70 -0.06
N ALA A 80 -2.17 15.04 0.62
CA ALA A 80 -3.16 16.02 0.18
C ALA A 80 -2.76 17.44 0.64
N SER A 81 -3.62 18.43 0.37
CA SER A 81 -3.43 19.79 0.88
C SER A 81 -3.54 19.84 2.40
N ASP A 82 -3.06 20.95 2.97
CA ASP A 82 -3.19 21.25 4.39
C ASP A 82 -2.65 20.12 5.28
N ASP A 83 -1.46 19.62 5.02
CA ASP A 83 -0.77 18.62 5.87
C ASP A 83 -1.59 17.34 6.15
N VAL A 84 -2.55 17.00 5.27
CA VAL A 84 -3.35 15.79 5.38
C VAL A 84 -2.69 14.66 4.59
N ILE A 85 -2.54 13.51 5.22
CA ILE A 85 -2.19 12.24 4.56
C ILE A 85 -3.45 11.39 4.49
N ALA A 86 -3.93 11.14 3.28
CA ALA A 86 -4.99 10.18 3.02
C ALA A 86 -4.38 8.80 2.75
N MET A 87 -4.83 7.79 3.47
CA MET A 87 -4.39 6.40 3.30
C MET A 87 -5.59 5.51 2.96
N PHE A 88 -5.41 4.70 1.93
CA PHE A 88 -6.41 3.79 1.41
C PHE A 88 -5.89 2.36 1.46
N GLU A 89 -6.67 1.45 2.02
CA GLU A 89 -6.48 0.03 1.81
C GLU A 89 -7.31 -0.41 0.63
N VAL A 90 -6.65 -1.12 -0.28
CA VAL A 90 -7.20 -1.47 -1.58
C VAL A 90 -7.44 -2.97 -1.64
N VAL A 91 -8.62 -3.35 -2.11
CA VAL A 91 -8.97 -4.73 -2.41
C VAL A 91 -9.36 -4.83 -3.87
N ILE A 92 -8.88 -5.88 -4.54
CA ILE A 92 -9.24 -6.18 -5.92
C ILE A 92 -10.27 -7.29 -5.91
N ASP A 93 -11.44 -7.02 -6.47
CA ASP A 93 -12.56 -7.96 -6.57
C ASP A 93 -13.08 -7.94 -8.01
N ASN A 94 -13.07 -9.10 -8.68
CA ASN A 94 -13.47 -9.21 -10.10
C ASN A 94 -12.81 -8.19 -11.04
N TYR A 95 -11.51 -7.93 -10.87
CA TYR A 95 -10.75 -6.91 -11.62
C TYR A 95 -11.18 -5.45 -11.37
N GLU A 96 -12.06 -5.21 -10.41
CA GLU A 96 -12.40 -3.88 -9.92
C GLU A 96 -11.65 -3.57 -8.63
N MET A 97 -11.07 -2.37 -8.57
CA MET A 97 -10.47 -1.84 -7.36
C MET A 97 -11.57 -1.30 -6.45
N LYS A 98 -11.57 -1.72 -5.19
CA LYS A 98 -12.42 -1.19 -4.13
C LYS A 98 -11.58 -0.69 -2.97
N ILE A 99 -11.96 0.44 -2.40
CA ILE A 99 -11.39 0.93 -1.15
C ILE A 99 -12.08 0.19 -0.01
N SER A 100 -11.34 -0.68 0.68
CA SER A 100 -11.86 -1.39 1.85
C SER A 100 -11.77 -0.54 3.12
N ARG A 101 -10.80 0.37 3.15
CA ARG A 101 -10.59 1.29 4.27
C ARG A 101 -10.00 2.60 3.78
N GLU A 102 -10.47 3.68 4.37
CA GLU A 102 -9.95 5.03 4.16
C GLU A 102 -9.69 5.68 5.52
N ARG A 103 -8.56 6.37 5.65
CA ARG A 103 -8.23 7.18 6.81
C ARG A 103 -7.49 8.43 6.40
N HIS A 104 -7.88 9.56 6.95
CA HIS A 104 -7.20 10.84 6.79
C HIS A 104 -6.52 11.22 8.08
N TYR A 105 -5.23 11.52 7.99
CA TYR A 105 -4.40 11.92 9.13
C TYR A 105 -3.93 13.35 8.89
N LYS A 106 -4.28 14.27 9.78
CA LYS A 106 -3.71 15.62 9.79
C LYS A 106 -2.39 15.57 10.54
N LEU A 107 -1.30 16.00 9.90
CA LEU A 107 -0.05 16.23 10.61
C LEU A 107 -0.23 17.52 11.43
N VAL A 108 -0.02 17.39 12.72
CA VAL A 108 -0.13 18.50 13.69
C VAL A 108 1.13 18.54 14.56
N PRO A 109 1.52 19.73 15.06
CA PRO A 109 2.48 19.84 16.15
C PRO A 109 2.10 18.97 17.34
N ARG A 110 3.09 18.57 18.13
CA ARG A 110 2.87 17.72 19.30
C ARG A 110 1.85 18.30 20.29
N ASP A 111 1.88 19.62 20.48
CA ASP A 111 1.01 20.32 21.43
C ASP A 111 -0.47 20.35 20.99
N ASP A 112 -0.73 20.01 19.72
CA ASP A 112 -2.06 19.94 19.11
C ASP A 112 -2.55 18.48 18.94
N LEU A 113 -1.82 17.48 19.47
CA LEU A 113 -2.27 16.09 19.51
C LEU A 113 -3.24 15.89 20.71
N ASP A 114 -4.48 15.50 20.41
CA ASP A 114 -5.50 15.12 21.41
C ASP A 114 -5.11 13.87 22.24
#